data_AF-A0A953YIU5-F1
#
_entry.id   AF-A0A953YIU5-F1
#
_cell.length_a   1.000
_cell.length_b   1.000
_cell.length_c   1.000
_cell.angle_alpha   90.00
_cell.angle_beta   90.00
_cell.angle_gamma   90.00
#
_symmetry.space_group_name_H-M   'P 1'
#
loop_
_entity.id
_entity.type
_entity.pdbx_description
1 polymer ?
#
loop_
_entity_poly.entity_id
_entity_poly.type
_entity_poly.pdbx_seq_one_letter_code
_entity_poly.pdbx_strand_id
1 'polypeptide(L)'
;MKNKHLILPVVILGVYTLYNVGPLLWLMISSLKSRPDLFAIPPTLVFEPHLGGYEAVFGVGAAADSASSHGVFASLINSIVIACSGTVLATMFGTLAGYAASRFNFVAKGDFMFFVLSTRMIPPVAVMVFYHQMFS
;
A
#
# COMPACT_ATOMS: atom_id res chain seq x y z
N MET A 1 45.09 -0.07 6.09
CA MET A 1 44.19 1.03 5.63
C MET A 1 43.04 0.54 4.72
N LYS A 2 42.59 -0.73 4.83
CA LYS A 2 41.68 -1.35 3.87
C LYS A 2 40.19 -1.09 4.14
N ASN A 3 39.79 -0.56 5.29
CA ASN A 3 38.36 -0.52 5.70
C ASN A 3 37.69 0.86 5.52
N LYS A 4 38.44 1.92 5.19
CA LYS A 4 37.89 3.28 5.09
C LYS A 4 36.91 3.45 3.90
N HIS A 5 37.08 2.69 2.83
CA HIS A 5 36.20 2.72 1.66
C HIS A 5 34.82 2.08 1.89
N LEU A 6 34.67 1.29 2.97
CA LEU A 6 33.40 0.63 3.32
C LEU A 6 32.54 1.48 4.27
N ILE A 7 33.14 2.44 4.99
CA ILE A 7 32.42 3.28 5.96
C ILE A 7 31.40 4.17 5.23
N LEU A 8 31.80 4.78 4.12
CA LEU A 8 30.93 5.68 3.36
C LEU A 8 29.67 4.96 2.81
N PRO A 9 29.78 3.80 2.11
CA PRO A 9 28.61 3.01 1.72
C PRO A 9 27.71 2.61 2.88
N VAL A 10 28.29 2.18 4.01
CA VAL A 10 27.51 1.77 5.19
C VAL A 10 26.73 2.94 5.79
N VAL A 11 27.35 4.12 5.90
CA VAL A 11 26.67 5.33 6.37
C VAL A 11 25.54 5.73 5.42
N ILE A 12 25.77 5.69 4.10
CA ILE A 12 24.75 5.99 3.09
C ILE A 12 23.57 5.02 3.20
N LEU A 13 23.83 3.71 3.28
CA LEU A 13 22.80 2.69 3.46
C LEU A 13 22.04 2.88 4.78
N GLY A 14 22.74 3.24 5.86
CA GLY A 14 22.13 3.54 7.15
C GLY A 14 21.16 4.72 7.08
N VAL A 15 21.58 5.84 6.48
CA VAL A 15 20.73 7.02 6.29
C VAL A 15 19.54 6.70 5.37
N TYR A 16 19.76 5.98 4.27
CA TYR A 16 18.70 5.56 3.36
C TYR A 16 17.67 4.66 4.06
N THR A 17 18.13 3.74 4.90
CA THR A 17 17.24 2.88 5.69
C THR A 17 16.41 3.70 6.68
N LEU A 18 17.04 4.62 7.42
CA LEU A 18 16.33 5.50 8.36
C LEU A 18 15.29 6.38 7.65
N TYR A 19 15.59 6.86 6.44
CA TYR A 19 14.64 7.63 5.64
C TYR A 19 13.40 6.82 5.25
N ASN A 20 13.56 5.56 4.86
CA ASN A 20 12.44 4.69 4.46
C ASN A 20 11.66 4.13 5.66
N VAL A 21 12.37 3.74 6.72
CA VAL A 21 11.79 3.10 7.91
C VAL A 21 11.24 4.13 8.89
N GLY A 22 11.76 5.35 8.90
CA GLY A 22 11.33 6.44 9.79
C GLY A 22 9.81 6.68 9.76
N PRO A 23 9.19 6.89 8.58
CA PRO A 23 7.73 7.04 8.47
C PRO A 23 6.95 5.81 8.95
N LEU A 24 7.45 4.59 8.71
CA LEU A 24 6.82 3.35 9.21
C LEU A 24 6.87 3.28 10.73
N LEU A 25 8.01 3.62 11.34
CA LEU A 25 8.14 3.72 12.80
C LEU A 25 7.21 4.78 13.37
N TRP A 26 7.09 5.92 12.70
CA TRP A 26 6.16 6.97 13.11
C TRP A 26 4.70 6.49 13.10
N LEU A 27 4.30 5.73 12.07
CA LEU A 27 2.97 5.11 12.02
C LEU A 27 2.74 4.11 13.16
N MET A 28 3.73 3.26 13.46
CA MET A 28 3.66 2.29 14.55
C MET A 28 3.58 2.97 15.92
N ILE A 29 4.31 4.06 16.13
CA ILE A 29 4.23 4.85 17.37
C ILE A 29 2.85 5.52 17.47
N SER A 30 2.34 6.04 16.35
CA SER A 30 1.04 6.71 16.29
C SER A 30 -0.13 5.77 16.55
N SER A 31 -0.04 4.49 16.16
CA SER A 31 -1.11 3.52 16.43
C SER A 31 -1.28 3.18 17.92
N LEU A 32 -0.29 3.50 18.75
CA LEU A 32 -0.31 3.32 20.21
C LEU A 32 -0.70 4.59 20.98
N LYS A 33 -0.92 5.72 20.28
CA LYS A 33 -1.32 6.98 20.91
C LYS A 33 -2.83 7.03 21.13
N SER A 34 -3.25 7.76 22.16
CA SER A 34 -4.64 8.09 22.35
C SER A 34 -5.13 9.08 21.27
N ARG A 35 -6.45 9.13 21.01
CA ARG A 35 -7.03 10.10 20.05
C ARG A 35 -6.63 11.56 20.31
N PRO A 36 -6.68 12.10 21.54
CA PRO A 36 -6.25 13.48 21.79
C PRO A 36 -4.74 13.68 21.55
N ASP A 37 -3.90 12.68 21.84
CA ASP A 37 -2.44 12.77 21.60
C ASP A 37 -2.08 12.78 20.11
N LEU A 38 -2.91 12.16 19.25
CA LEU A 38 -2.72 12.17 17.80
C LEU A 38 -2.92 13.55 17.19
N PHE A 39 -3.82 14.37 17.75
CA PHE A 39 -4.15 15.71 17.25
C PHE A 39 -3.53 16.83 18.10
N ALA A 40 -2.65 16.49 19.06
CA ALA A 40 -2.00 17.47 19.92
C ALA A 40 -1.02 18.36 19.12
N ILE A 41 -1.04 19.66 19.41
CA ILE A 41 -0.11 20.66 18.88
C ILE A 41 0.54 21.35 20.10
N PRO A 42 1.85 21.20 20.36
CA PRO A 42 2.86 20.44 19.60
C PRO A 42 2.73 18.91 19.74
N PRO A 43 3.28 18.12 18.78
CA PRO A 43 3.21 16.65 18.82
C PRO A 43 3.84 16.07 20.10
N THR A 44 3.09 15.23 20.82
CA THR A 44 3.59 14.55 22.01
C THR A 44 4.55 13.44 21.63
N LEU A 45 5.83 13.53 22.02
CA LEU A 45 6.82 12.47 21.80
C LEU A 45 6.84 11.43 22.91
N VAL A 46 6.39 11.81 24.11
CA VAL A 46 6.21 10.94 25.28
C VAL A 46 4.72 10.81 25.50
N PHE A 47 4.21 9.58 25.52
CA PHE A 47 2.81 9.26 25.71
C PHE A 47 2.71 7.93 26.46
N GLU A 48 1.56 7.70 27.10
CA GLU A 48 1.25 6.39 27.68
C GLU A 48 0.68 5.48 26.58
N PRO A 49 1.29 4.31 26.31
CA PRO A 49 0.79 3.39 25.30
C PRO A 49 -0.67 2.99 25.56
N HIS A 50 -1.52 3.20 24.57
CA HIS A 50 -2.95 2.95 24.67
C HIS A 50 -3.42 2.00 23.56
N LEU A 51 -4.16 0.95 23.94
CA LEU A 51 -4.63 -0.09 23.02
C LEU A 51 -6.07 0.14 22.51
N GLY A 52 -6.73 1.23 22.92
CA GLY A 52 -8.11 1.51 22.52
C GLY A 52 -8.31 1.59 21.00
N GLY A 53 -7.28 1.97 20.23
CA GLY A 53 -7.32 1.90 18.77
C GLY A 53 -7.46 0.47 18.24
N TYR A 54 -6.73 -0.49 18.83
CA TYR A 54 -6.80 -1.90 18.46
C TYR A 54 -8.09 -2.55 18.96
N GLU A 55 -8.52 -2.24 20.18
CA GLU A 55 -9.81 -2.67 20.73
C GLU A 55 -10.98 -2.25 19.82
N ALA A 56 -10.93 -1.02 19.31
CA ALA A 56 -11.93 -0.51 18.37
C ALA A 56 -11.89 -1.20 16.99
N VAL A 57 -10.74 -1.71 16.55
CA VAL A 57 -10.59 -2.43 15.27
C VAL A 57 -11.07 -3.88 15.40
N PHE A 58 -10.77 -4.53 16.54
CA PHE A 58 -11.16 -5.91 16.81
C PHE A 58 -12.56 -6.04 17.44
N GLY A 59 -13.20 -4.92 17.78
CA GLY A 59 -14.54 -4.90 18.37
C GLY A 59 -14.57 -5.48 19.79
N VAL A 60 -13.52 -5.24 20.58
CA VAL A 60 -13.37 -5.77 21.94
C VAL A 60 -13.45 -4.63 22.96
N GLY A 61 -13.96 -4.91 24.16
CA GLY A 61 -13.97 -3.95 25.27
C GLY A 61 -14.98 -2.80 25.10
N ALA A 62 -14.70 -1.65 25.73
CA ALA A 62 -15.57 -0.48 25.72
C ALA A 62 -15.73 0.16 24.32
N ALA A 63 -14.91 -0.25 23.36
CA ALA A 63 -14.91 0.24 21.99
C ALA A 63 -15.63 -0.70 21.00
N ALA A 64 -16.28 -1.77 21.46
CA ALA A 64 -16.92 -2.77 20.61
C ALA A 64 -17.99 -2.20 19.66
N ASP A 65 -18.76 -1.20 20.10
CA ASP A 65 -19.81 -0.55 19.29
C ASP A 65 -19.29 0.67 18.49
N SER A 66 -17.98 0.89 18.43
CA SER A 66 -17.42 2.02 17.69
C SER A 66 -17.70 1.91 16.19
N ALA A 67 -17.89 3.03 15.50
CA ALA A 67 -17.99 3.04 14.03
C ALA A 67 -16.79 2.37 13.34
N SER A 68 -15.63 2.37 14.00
CA SER A 68 -14.40 1.72 13.53
C SER A 68 -14.35 0.21 13.71
N SER A 69 -15.25 -0.41 14.48
CA SER A 69 -15.32 -1.87 14.65
C SER A 69 -16.16 -2.55 13.56
N HIS A 70 -17.06 -1.79 12.94
CA HIS A 70 -18.04 -2.31 12.01
C HIS A 70 -17.39 -2.70 10.68
N GLY A 71 -17.35 -4.00 10.40
CA GLY A 71 -16.99 -4.52 9.08
C GLY A 71 -15.51 -4.53 8.74
N VAL A 72 -14.60 -4.29 9.70
CA VAL A 72 -13.14 -4.37 9.45
C VAL A 72 -12.75 -5.76 8.97
N PHE A 73 -13.19 -6.81 9.67
CA PHE A 73 -12.83 -8.18 9.32
C PHE A 73 -13.36 -8.58 7.94
N ALA A 74 -14.61 -8.20 7.63
CA ALA A 74 -15.18 -8.39 6.29
C ALA A 74 -14.39 -7.62 5.23
N SER A 75 -13.97 -6.40 5.52
CA SER A 75 -13.15 -5.58 4.62
C SER A 75 -11.77 -6.21 4.38
N LEU A 76 -11.14 -6.79 5.41
CA LEU A 76 -9.87 -7.51 5.28
C LEU A 76 -10.01 -8.74 4.39
N ILE A 77 -11.07 -9.54 4.58
CA ILE A 77 -11.35 -10.70 3.72
C ILE A 77 -11.58 -10.24 2.28
N ASN A 78 -12.39 -9.20 2.08
CA ASN A 78 -12.64 -8.64 0.75
C ASN A 78 -11.32 -8.19 0.09
N SER A 79 -10.45 -7.49 0.82
CA SER A 79 -9.14 -7.08 0.31
C SER A 79 -8.26 -8.27 -0.07
N ILE A 80 -8.20 -9.32 0.77
CA ILE A 80 -7.42 -10.53 0.47
C ILE A 80 -7.96 -11.21 -0.80
N VAL A 81 -9.28 -11.41 -0.87
CA VAL A 81 -9.92 -12.06 -2.01
C VAL A 81 -9.69 -11.27 -3.30
N ILE A 82 -9.90 -9.95 -3.28
CA ILE A 82 -9.73 -9.08 -4.45
C ILE A 82 -8.25 -9.01 -4.87
N ALA A 83 -7.32 -8.85 -3.93
CA ALA A 83 -5.90 -8.76 -4.22
C ALA A 83 -5.34 -10.07 -4.79
N CYS A 84 -5.69 -11.20 -4.19
CA CYS A 84 -5.22 -12.51 -4.65
C CYS A 84 -5.83 -12.88 -6.01
N SER A 85 -7.16 -12.78 -6.16
CA SER A 85 -7.83 -13.08 -7.43
C SER A 85 -7.35 -12.17 -8.56
N GLY A 86 -7.25 -10.86 -8.29
CA GLY A 86 -6.73 -9.88 -9.23
C GLY A 86 -5.29 -10.18 -9.66
N THR A 87 -4.42 -10.53 -8.71
CA THR A 87 -3.01 -10.87 -9.00
C THR A 87 -2.90 -12.15 -9.84
N VAL A 88 -3.66 -13.19 -9.51
CA VAL A 88 -3.67 -14.46 -10.27
C VAL A 88 -4.13 -14.21 -11.70
N LEU A 89 -5.25 -13.51 -11.89
CA LEU A 89 -5.77 -13.23 -13.24
C LEU A 89 -4.83 -12.31 -14.03
N ALA A 90 -4.33 -11.23 -13.41
CA ALA A 90 -3.45 -10.28 -14.07
C ALA A 90 -2.11 -10.91 -14.49
N THR A 91 -1.50 -11.74 -13.63
CA THR A 91 -0.25 -12.43 -13.97
C THR A 91 -0.47 -13.52 -15.00
N MET A 92 -1.57 -14.27 -14.92
CA MET A 92 -1.92 -15.27 -15.93
C MET A 92 -2.05 -14.62 -17.31
N PHE A 93 -2.97 -13.66 -17.49
CA PHE A 93 -3.15 -13.03 -18.79
C PHE A 93 -1.95 -12.18 -19.23
N GLY A 94 -1.30 -11.49 -18.29
CA GLY A 94 -0.12 -10.67 -18.55
C GLY A 94 1.08 -11.49 -19.04
N THR A 95 1.31 -12.68 -18.46
CA THR A 95 2.39 -13.56 -18.90
C THR A 95 2.11 -14.18 -20.26
N LEU A 96 0.87 -14.58 -20.55
CA LEU A 96 0.48 -15.05 -21.89
C LEU A 96 0.67 -13.96 -22.95
N ALA A 97 0.19 -12.74 -22.69
CA ALA A 97 0.34 -11.61 -23.60
C ALA A 97 1.82 -11.22 -23.78
N GLY A 98 2.59 -11.20 -22.68
CA GLY A 98 4.03 -10.94 -22.71
C GLY A 98 4.80 -12.00 -23.49
N TYR A 99 4.46 -13.28 -23.33
CA TYR A 99 5.06 -14.37 -24.08
C TYR A 99 4.79 -14.21 -25.58
N ALA A 100 3.53 -13.96 -25.96
CA ALA A 100 3.18 -13.76 -27.35
C ALA A 100 3.94 -12.59 -27.99
N ALA A 101 4.03 -11.46 -27.29
CA ALA A 101 4.80 -10.30 -27.71
C ALA A 101 6.30 -10.56 -27.79
N SER A 102 6.87 -11.35 -26.89
CA SER A 102 8.31 -11.63 -26.88
C SER A 102 8.74 -12.62 -27.97
N ARG A 103 7.91 -13.63 -28.27
CA ARG A 103 8.30 -14.75 -29.13
C ARG A 103 7.79 -14.66 -30.56
N PHE A 104 6.63 -14.04 -30.79
CA PHE A 104 6.04 -13.91 -32.12
C PHE A 104 6.22 -12.51 -32.69
N ASN A 105 6.34 -12.44 -34.02
CA ASN A 105 6.30 -11.19 -34.78
C ASN A 105 4.95 -11.13 -35.48
N PHE A 106 4.00 -10.41 -34.88
CA PHE A 106 2.68 -10.17 -35.44
C PHE A 106 2.55 -8.74 -35.95
N VAL A 107 1.62 -8.52 -36.88
CA VAL A 107 1.32 -7.21 -37.45
C VAL A 107 0.77 -6.29 -36.35
N ALA A 108 1.28 -5.05 -36.26
CA ALA A 108 0.96 -4.04 -35.23
C ALA A 108 1.48 -4.33 -33.80
N LYS A 109 2.53 -5.15 -33.64
CA LYS A 109 3.21 -5.37 -32.34
C LYS A 109 3.66 -4.06 -31.65
N GLY A 110 4.15 -3.09 -32.42
CA GLY A 110 4.56 -1.77 -31.90
C GLY A 110 3.38 -1.00 -31.30
N ASP A 111 2.28 -0.90 -32.04
CA ASP A 111 1.07 -0.19 -31.60
C ASP A 111 0.42 -0.88 -30.39
N PHE A 112 0.41 -2.22 -30.37
CA PHE A 112 -0.09 -2.98 -29.23
C PHE A 112 0.72 -2.71 -27.95
N MET A 113 2.06 -2.74 -28.03
CA MET A 113 2.93 -2.43 -26.89
C MET A 113 2.76 -0.97 -26.45
N PHE A 114 2.64 -0.04 -27.40
CA PHE A 114 2.37 1.36 -27.10
C PHE A 114 1.04 1.54 -26.36
N PHE A 115 -0.03 0.90 -26.84
CA PHE A 115 -1.34 0.91 -26.18
C PHE A 115 -1.27 0.40 -24.74
N VAL A 116 -0.63 -0.75 -24.51
CA VAL A 116 -0.44 -1.31 -23.16
C VAL A 116 0.28 -0.32 -22.25
N LEU A 117 1.34 0.33 -22.73
CA LEU A 117 2.04 1.35 -21.94
C LEU A 117 1.16 2.57 -21.64
N SER A 118 0.40 3.05 -22.64
CA SER A 118 -0.51 4.19 -22.47
C SER A 118 -1.53 3.92 -21.36
N THR A 119 -2.10 2.71 -21.27
CA THR A 119 -3.06 2.38 -20.20
C THR A 119 -2.50 2.51 -18.78
N ARG A 120 -1.18 2.38 -18.60
CA ARG A 120 -0.50 2.55 -17.30
C ARG A 120 -0.18 4.02 -16.96
N MET A 121 -0.24 4.91 -17.94
CA MET A 121 -0.01 6.35 -17.78
C MET A 121 -1.29 7.14 -17.53
N ILE A 122 -2.45 6.56 -17.84
CA ILE A 122 -3.75 7.20 -17.59
C ILE A 122 -3.93 7.34 -16.07
N PRO A 123 -4.26 8.55 -15.57
CA PRO A 123 -4.48 8.76 -14.15
C PRO A 123 -5.73 7.97 -13.69
N PRO A 124 -5.63 7.13 -12.64
CA PRO A 124 -6.74 6.27 -12.21
C PRO A 124 -8.03 7.04 -11.88
N VAL A 125 -7.90 8.26 -11.35
CA VAL A 125 -9.04 9.12 -11.00
C VAL A 125 -9.91 9.49 -12.21
N ALA A 126 -9.32 9.61 -13.41
CA ALA A 126 -10.07 9.95 -14.62
C ALA A 126 -11.01 8.81 -15.05
N VAL A 127 -10.68 7.56 -14.72
CA VAL A 127 -11.47 6.37 -15.09
C VAL A 127 -12.56 6.06 -14.05
N MET A 128 -12.37 6.52 -12.81
CA MET A 128 -13.22 6.18 -11.67
C MET A 128 -14.70 6.56 -11.88
N VAL A 129 -14.98 7.75 -12.44
CA VAL A 129 -16.35 8.21 -12.70
C VAL A 129 -17.06 7.31 -13.70
N PHE A 130 -16.37 6.90 -14.77
CA PHE A 130 -16.95 6.01 -15.78
C PHE A 130 -17.27 4.64 -15.21
N TYR A 131 -16.40 4.09 -14.37
CA TYR A 131 -16.68 2.82 -13.70
C TYR A 131 -17.89 2.90 -12.78
N HIS A 132 -18.05 3.99 -12.03
CA HIS A 132 -19.25 4.17 -11.22
C HIS A 132 -20.50 4.13 -12.08
N GLN A 133 -20.58 4.94 -13.15
CA GLN A 133 -21.75 5.01 -14.03
C GLN A 133 -22.07 3.68 -14.74
N MET A 134 -21.08 2.81 -14.94
CA MET A 134 -21.29 1.52 -15.60
C MET A 134 -21.88 0.45 -14.66
N PHE A 135 -21.61 0.55 -13.35
CA PHE A 135 -21.97 -0.47 -12.37
C PHE A 135 -22.98 -0.01 -11.29
N SER A 136 -23.32 1.28 -11.24
CA SER A 136 -24.37 1.86 -10.37
C SER A 136 -25.66 2.08 -11.14
#